data_AF-A0A9Q1J3V7-F1
#
_entry.id   AF-A0A9Q1J3V7-F1
#
_cell.length_a   1.000
_cell.length_b   1.000
_cell.length_c   1.000
_cell.angle_alpha   90.00
_cell.angle_beta   90.00
_cell.angle_gamma   90.00
#
_symmetry.space_group_name_H-M   'P 1'
#
loop_
_entity.id
_entity.type
_entity.pdbx_description
1 polymer ?
#
loop_
_entity_poly.entity_id
_entity_poly.type
_entity_poly.pdbx_seq_one_letter_code
_entity_poly.pdbx_strand_id
1 'polypeptide(L)'
;MHPVTPHIPHTEPIATLSSFKILEDSDVLQLVTRHRATTCPLDPIPSAVLQSISAELLPYLSSIINTSLICGHVPAAFKTARVTPLLKKPSLDPSDVRNYCPVSLLPFLSKTIERAVLNQLSVFLHQNNLLEPHQSGFRTGHSTETALLAVTEALATARTSSLSSVLILLDLSAAFDTVNHKLLISTLAEMGISGTALSWLRRGYLLV
;
A
#
# COMPACT_ATOMS: atom_id res chain seq x y z
N MET A 1 -15.60 -12.69 -32.40
CA MET A 1 -15.15 -12.86 -31.00
C MET A 1 -15.88 -11.84 -30.16
N HIS A 2 -16.87 -12.27 -29.38
CA HIS A 2 -17.55 -11.38 -28.43
C HIS A 2 -16.65 -11.15 -27.20
N PRO A 3 -16.65 -9.93 -26.62
CA PRO A 3 -15.97 -9.69 -25.36
C PRO A 3 -16.69 -10.50 -24.27
N VAL A 4 -15.96 -11.41 -23.62
CA VAL A 4 -16.40 -12.05 -22.40
C VAL A 4 -16.31 -10.99 -21.30
N THR A 5 -17.42 -10.33 -20.99
CA THR A 5 -17.55 -9.57 -19.75
C THR A 5 -17.43 -10.55 -18.58
N PRO A 6 -16.52 -10.34 -17.60
CA PRO A 6 -16.46 -11.19 -16.43
C PRO A 6 -17.81 -11.09 -15.71
N HIS A 7 -18.47 -12.23 -15.59
CA HIS A 7 -19.74 -12.37 -14.91
C HIS A 7 -19.44 -12.26 -13.41
N ILE A 8 -19.63 -11.08 -12.83
CA ILE A 8 -19.63 -10.90 -11.37
C ILE A 8 -21.00 -11.40 -10.89
N PRO A 9 -21.08 -12.48 -10.09
CA PRO A 9 -22.35 -12.85 -9.47
C PRO A 9 -22.65 -11.83 -8.36
N HIS A 10 -23.69 -11.00 -8.55
CA HIS A 10 -24.38 -10.36 -7.43
C HIS A 10 -25.34 -11.41 -6.85
N THR A 11 -25.46 -11.63 -5.54
CA THR A 11 -26.27 -10.78 -4.65
C THR A 11 -26.04 -11.19 -3.18
N GLU A 12 -24.93 -10.76 -2.58
CA GLU A 12 -24.86 -10.48 -1.14
C GLU A 12 -24.51 -9.00 -0.98
N PRO A 13 -24.98 -8.31 0.07
CA PRO A 13 -24.60 -6.93 0.29
C PRO A 13 -23.07 -6.84 0.39
N ILE A 14 -22.45 -6.15 -0.58
CA ILE A 14 -21.00 -5.92 -0.56
C ILE A 14 -20.70 -5.20 0.75
N ALA A 15 -19.93 -5.85 1.62
CA ALA A 15 -19.48 -5.24 2.86
C ALA A 15 -18.84 -3.90 2.51
N THR A 16 -19.18 -2.85 3.27
CA THR A 16 -18.80 -1.49 2.92
C THR A 16 -17.83 -0.93 3.94
N LEU A 17 -16.70 -0.39 3.48
CA LEU A 17 -15.79 0.42 4.28
C LEU A 17 -16.04 1.90 4.02
N SER A 18 -16.96 2.50 4.79
CA SER A 18 -17.36 3.90 4.63
C SER A 18 -16.48 4.90 5.40
N SER A 19 -15.81 4.43 6.45
CA SER A 19 -14.94 5.24 7.32
C SER A 19 -13.87 4.35 7.99
N PHE A 20 -12.76 4.97 8.39
CA PHE A 20 -11.75 4.30 9.21
C PHE A 20 -12.10 4.43 10.69
N LYS A 21 -11.82 3.38 11.45
CA LYS A 21 -11.93 3.34 12.91
C LYS A 21 -10.92 4.29 13.53
N ILE A 22 -11.36 4.99 14.56
CA ILE A 22 -10.53 5.77 15.47
C ILE A 22 -9.63 4.78 16.23
N LEU A 23 -8.35 5.11 16.35
CA LEU A 23 -7.38 4.32 17.08
C LEU A 23 -7.36 4.73 18.55
N GLU A 24 -7.26 3.73 19.43
CA GLU A 24 -6.97 3.97 20.84
C GLU A 24 -5.52 4.43 21.03
N ASP A 25 -5.23 5.08 22.16
CA ASP A 25 -3.88 5.53 22.48
C ASP A 25 -2.85 4.39 22.50
N SER A 26 -3.27 3.19 22.93
CA SER A 26 -2.47 1.97 22.88
C SER A 26 -2.09 1.59 21.45
N ASP A 27 -3.04 1.64 20.52
CA ASP A 27 -2.84 1.36 19.10
C ASP A 27 -1.94 2.40 18.44
N VAL A 28 -2.15 3.69 18.75
CA VAL A 28 -1.31 4.79 18.25
C VAL A 28 0.13 4.64 18.72
N LEU A 29 0.33 4.36 20.01
CA LEU A 29 1.66 4.14 20.56
C LEU A 29 2.36 2.95 19.91
N GLN A 30 1.65 1.83 19.71
CA GLN A 30 2.19 0.67 18.99
C GLN A 30 2.52 1.00 17.54
N LEU A 31 1.65 1.74 16.86
CA LEU A 31 1.82 2.14 15.46
C LEU A 31 3.09 2.99 15.27
N VAL A 32 3.35 3.90 16.22
CA VAL A 32 4.54 4.76 16.24
C VAL A 32 5.81 3.98 16.59
N THR A 33 5.77 3.09 17.59
CA THR A 33 6.99 2.48 18.16
C THR A 33 7.44 1.19 17.48
N ARG A 34 6.52 0.36 16.96
CA ARG A 34 6.86 -0.96 16.39
C ARG A 34 7.63 -0.90 15.08
N HIS A 35 7.58 0.23 14.39
CA HIS A 35 8.14 0.34 13.06
C HIS A 35 9.53 0.96 13.09
N ARG A 36 10.38 0.54 12.15
CA ARG A 36 11.71 1.11 11.99
C ARG A 36 11.63 2.62 11.83
N ALA A 37 12.39 3.36 12.63
CA ALA A 37 12.61 4.78 12.45
C ALA A 37 13.16 5.04 11.04
N THR A 38 12.41 5.79 10.23
CA THR A 38 12.92 6.34 8.96
C THR A 38 12.96 7.83 9.09
N THR A 39 14.15 8.42 8.99
CA THR A 39 14.33 9.87 9.05
C THR A 39 14.12 10.48 7.68
N CYS A 40 13.22 11.45 7.60
CA CYS A 40 13.12 12.40 6.50
C CYS A 40 13.65 13.76 6.98
N PRO A 41 14.39 14.53 6.17
CA PRO A 41 14.78 15.89 6.55
C PRO A 41 13.62 16.87 6.65
N LEU A 42 12.44 16.48 6.15
CA LEU A 42 11.21 17.23 6.36
C LEU A 42 10.62 16.97 7.75
N ASP A 43 11.13 15.97 8.49
CA ASP A 43 10.74 15.75 9.88
C ASP A 43 11.32 16.87 10.76
N PRO A 44 10.53 17.44 11.69
CA PRO A 44 11.00 18.49 12.59
C PRO A 44 12.04 17.98 13.60
N ILE A 45 12.01 16.68 13.90
CA ILE A 45 12.96 15.98 14.76
C ILE A 45 13.24 14.60 14.18
N PRO A 46 14.40 13.99 14.47
CA PRO A 46 14.67 12.62 14.05
C PRO A 46 13.60 11.65 14.57
N SER A 47 13.12 10.77 13.70
CA SER A 47 12.02 9.83 14.01
C SER A 47 12.33 8.92 15.20
N ALA A 48 13.61 8.56 15.40
CA ALA A 48 14.04 7.79 16.58
C ALA A 48 13.85 8.58 17.89
N VAL A 49 14.09 9.90 17.87
CA VAL A 49 13.83 10.78 19.02
C VAL A 49 12.34 10.85 19.26
N LEU A 50 11.53 11.10 18.22
CA LEU A 50 10.07 11.10 18.32
C LEU A 50 9.53 9.80 18.93
N GLN A 51 10.05 8.65 18.52
CA GLN A 51 9.68 7.35 19.09
C GLN A 51 10.05 7.23 20.56
N SER A 52 11.23 7.73 20.96
CA SER A 52 11.69 7.68 22.36
C SER A 52 10.84 8.53 23.32
N ILE A 53 10.23 9.61 22.83
CA ILE A 53 9.36 10.51 23.60
C ILE A 53 7.88 10.37 23.23
N SER A 54 7.52 9.25 22.59
CA SER A 54 6.18 9.08 22.00
C SER A 54 5.08 8.96 23.07
N ALA A 55 5.41 8.51 24.28
CA ALA A 55 4.47 8.43 25.39
C ALA A 55 4.00 9.82 25.84
N GLU A 56 4.93 10.78 25.91
CA GLU A 56 4.64 12.17 26.29
C GLU A 56 3.89 12.92 25.19
N LEU A 57 4.14 12.57 23.92
CA LEU A 57 3.48 13.18 22.77
C LEU A 57 2.15 12.49 22.39
N LEU A 58 1.78 11.41 23.08
CA LEU A 58 0.68 10.54 22.69
C LEU A 58 -0.65 11.27 22.44
N PRO A 59 -1.11 12.20 23.30
CA PRO A 59 -2.37 12.91 23.06
C PRO A 59 -2.37 13.69 21.74
N TYR A 60 -1.23 14.28 21.37
CA TYR A 60 -1.08 15.04 20.12
C TYR A 60 -0.99 14.10 18.91
N LEU A 61 -0.23 13.00 19.03
CA LEU A 61 -0.11 11.99 17.97
C LEU A 61 -1.48 11.36 17.67
N SER A 62 -2.21 10.95 18.71
CA SER A 62 -3.56 10.41 18.61
C SER A 62 -4.51 11.41 17.97
N SER A 63 -4.47 12.67 18.41
CA SER A 63 -5.31 13.74 17.83
C SER A 63 -5.04 13.92 16.33
N ILE A 64 -3.77 14.01 15.91
CA ILE A 64 -3.40 14.20 14.50
C ILE A 64 -3.84 13.01 13.65
N ILE A 65 -3.54 11.78 14.08
CA ILE A 65 -3.86 10.56 13.33
C ILE A 65 -5.38 10.40 13.23
N ASN A 66 -6.10 10.46 14.35
CA ASN A 66 -7.55 10.24 14.36
C ASN A 66 -8.31 11.36 13.62
N THR A 67 -7.85 12.61 13.69
CA THR A 67 -8.45 13.70 12.90
C THR A 67 -8.34 13.43 11.40
N SER A 68 -7.18 12.97 10.93
CA SER A 68 -6.99 12.58 9.53
C SER A 68 -7.95 11.47 9.09
N LEU A 69 -8.12 10.43 9.92
CA LEU A 69 -9.02 9.30 9.67
C LEU A 69 -10.49 9.74 9.62
N ILE A 70 -10.93 10.57 10.58
CA ILE A 70 -12.31 11.06 10.69
C ILE A 70 -12.64 12.00 9.52
N CYS A 71 -11.78 12.99 9.25
CA CYS A 71 -12.03 13.98 8.20
C CYS A 71 -11.85 13.41 6.79
N GLY A 72 -11.26 12.24 6.64
CA GLY A 72 -11.06 11.59 5.34
C GLY A 72 -10.08 12.36 4.45
N HIS A 73 -9.02 12.94 5.03
CA HIS A 73 -7.91 13.51 4.28
C HIS A 73 -6.60 13.53 5.07
N VAL A 74 -5.48 13.43 4.36
CA VAL A 74 -4.14 13.64 4.91
C VAL A 74 -3.88 15.14 5.13
N PRO A 75 -3.24 15.57 6.23
CA PRO A 75 -2.77 16.94 6.42
C PRO A 75 -1.84 17.40 5.28
N ALA A 76 -1.97 18.66 4.84
CA ALA A 76 -1.19 19.17 3.71
C ALA A 76 0.34 19.05 3.92
N ALA A 77 0.81 19.28 5.15
CA ALA A 77 2.22 19.14 5.51
C ALA A 77 2.77 17.71 5.30
N PHE A 78 1.91 16.70 5.31
CA PHE A 78 2.30 15.30 5.12
C PHE A 78 2.20 14.83 3.67
N LYS A 79 1.66 15.65 2.76
CA LYS A 79 1.60 15.35 1.32
C LYS A 79 2.88 15.70 0.56
N THR A 80 3.91 16.18 1.26
CA THR A 80 5.18 16.55 0.64
C THR A 80 6.22 15.50 0.97
N ALA A 81 6.92 15.02 -0.06
CA ALA A 81 8.02 14.06 0.09
C ALA A 81 9.33 14.65 -0.44
N ARG A 82 10.45 14.24 0.15
CA ARG A 82 11.78 14.51 -0.40
C ARG A 82 12.15 13.40 -1.38
N VAL A 83 12.19 13.71 -2.68
CA VAL A 83 12.68 12.77 -3.70
C VAL A 83 14.20 12.70 -3.66
N THR A 84 14.75 11.50 -3.45
CA THR A 84 16.19 11.23 -3.46
C THR A 84 16.50 10.19 -4.53
N PRO A 85 17.37 10.48 -5.52
CA PRO A 85 17.75 9.50 -6.52
C PRO A 85 18.70 8.45 -5.90
N LEU A 86 18.36 7.17 -6.03
CA LEU A 86 19.21 6.05 -5.61
C LEU A 86 19.70 5.28 -6.83
N LEU A 87 20.99 4.96 -6.86
CA LEU A 87 21.56 4.16 -7.93
C LEU A 87 20.97 2.74 -7.87
N LYS A 88 20.39 2.26 -8.98
CA LYS A 88 19.66 0.97 -9.06
C LYS A 88 20.55 -0.22 -8.67
N LYS A 89 21.83 -0.18 -9.02
CA LYS A 89 22.84 -1.18 -8.65
C LYS A 89 24.19 -0.49 -8.46
N PRO A 90 25.03 -0.91 -7.49
CA PRO A 90 26.34 -0.29 -7.25
C PRO A 90 27.31 -0.35 -8.44
N SER A 91 27.11 -1.30 -9.36
CA SER A 91 27.97 -1.52 -10.53
C SER A 91 27.62 -0.66 -11.74
N LEU A 92 26.57 0.16 -11.67
CA LEU A 92 26.13 1.02 -12.77
C LEU A 92 26.89 2.35 -12.78
N ASP A 93 27.04 2.97 -13.95
CA ASP A 93 27.67 4.28 -14.11
C ASP A 93 26.83 5.36 -13.39
N PRO A 94 27.39 6.05 -12.36
CA PRO A 94 26.73 7.15 -11.67
C PRO A 94 26.52 8.40 -12.53
N SER A 95 27.17 8.49 -13.69
CA SER A 95 27.04 9.62 -14.62
C SER A 95 25.78 9.53 -15.49
N ASP A 96 25.21 8.32 -15.63
CA ASP A 96 23.99 8.09 -16.42
C ASP A 96 22.75 8.16 -15.52
N VAL A 97 21.95 9.22 -15.72
CA VAL A 97 20.72 9.49 -14.96
C VAL A 97 19.71 8.34 -15.03
N ARG A 98 19.71 7.54 -16.11
CA ARG A 98 18.79 6.39 -16.27
C ARG A 98 19.08 5.25 -15.29
N ASN A 99 20.28 5.24 -14.69
CA ASN A 99 20.68 4.26 -13.69
C ASN A 99 20.12 4.57 -12.29
N TYR A 100 19.43 5.69 -12.11
CA TYR A 100 18.82 6.06 -10.84
C TYR A 100 17.34 5.69 -10.79
N CYS A 101 16.88 5.38 -9.58
CA CYS A 101 15.48 5.24 -9.22
C CYS A 101 15.14 6.38 -8.25
N PRO A 102 14.14 7.24 -8.55
CA PRO A 102 13.68 8.23 -7.59
C PRO A 102 13.00 7.51 -6.41
N VAL A 103 13.38 7.86 -5.18
CA VAL A 103 12.72 7.37 -3.97
C VAL A 103 12.16 8.54 -3.19
N SER A 104 10.86 8.54 -2.95
CA SER A 104 10.19 9.57 -2.15
C SER A 104 10.33 9.25 -0.67
N LEU A 105 10.96 10.15 0.07
CA LEU A 105 11.10 10.07 1.52
C LEU A 105 10.04 10.94 2.18
N LEU A 106 9.00 10.30 2.70
CA LEU A 106 7.90 10.97 3.39
C LEU A 106 8.27 11.23 4.85
N PRO A 107 7.70 12.30 5.46
CA PRO A 107 7.76 12.50 6.90
C PRO A 107 7.30 11.24 7.64
N PHE A 108 7.93 10.95 8.77
CA PHE A 108 7.63 9.76 9.57
C PHE A 108 6.16 9.68 9.96
N LEU A 109 5.57 10.80 10.40
CA LEU A 109 4.17 10.84 10.80
C LEU A 109 3.20 10.65 9.62
N SER A 110 3.58 11.03 8.39
CA SER A 110 2.81 10.70 7.17
C SER A 110 2.69 9.19 7.01
N LYS A 111 3.82 8.50 7.04
CA LYS A 111 3.89 7.03 6.91
C LYS A 111 3.12 6.33 8.03
N THR A 112 3.13 6.90 9.23
CA THR A 112 2.36 6.38 10.37
C THR A 112 0.86 6.44 10.09
N ILE A 113 0.34 7.56 9.59
CA ILE A 113 -1.08 7.68 9.22
C ILE A 113 -1.44 6.74 8.05
N GLU A 114 -0.59 6.69 7.01
CA GLU A 114 -0.79 5.76 5.88
C GLU A 114 -0.84 4.31 6.34
N ARG A 115 -0.05 3.94 7.35
CA ARG A 115 -0.07 2.60 7.93
C ARG A 115 -1.32 2.32 8.75
N ALA A 116 -1.84 3.31 9.48
CA ALA A 116 -3.14 3.16 10.13
C ALA A 116 -4.23 2.81 9.11
N VAL A 117 -4.25 3.52 7.98
CA VAL A 117 -5.17 3.27 6.87
C VAL A 117 -4.93 1.90 6.24
N LEU A 118 -3.67 1.57 5.90
CA LEU A 118 -3.30 0.30 5.28
C LEU A 118 -3.72 -0.89 6.14
N ASN A 119 -3.51 -0.83 7.46
CA ASN A 119 -3.88 -1.90 8.37
C ASN A 119 -5.39 -2.18 8.31
N GLN A 120 -6.20 -1.13 8.38
CA GLN A 120 -7.67 -1.26 8.34
C GLN A 120 -8.17 -1.70 6.96
N LEU A 121 -7.60 -1.14 5.89
CA LEU A 121 -7.93 -1.51 4.52
C LEU A 121 -7.57 -2.97 4.24
N SER A 122 -6.41 -3.43 4.68
CA SER A 122 -5.95 -4.82 4.50
C SER A 122 -6.87 -5.81 5.20
N VAL A 123 -7.30 -5.49 6.43
CA VAL A 123 -8.27 -6.31 7.17
C VAL A 123 -9.59 -6.41 6.39
N PHE A 124 -10.11 -5.28 5.91
CA PHE A 124 -11.35 -5.27 5.12
C PHE A 124 -11.22 -6.08 3.82
N LEU A 125 -10.15 -5.89 3.05
CA LEU A 125 -9.92 -6.61 1.80
C LEU A 125 -9.79 -8.13 2.03
N HIS A 126 -9.11 -8.54 3.09
CA HIS A 126 -8.93 -9.95 3.43
C HIS A 126 -10.23 -10.59 3.93
N GLN A 127 -10.96 -9.93 4.84
CA GLN A 127 -12.21 -10.48 5.41
C GLN A 127 -13.30 -10.67 4.36
N ASN A 128 -13.25 -9.89 3.28
CA ASN A 128 -14.23 -9.91 2.20
C ASN A 128 -13.73 -10.62 0.92
N ASN A 129 -12.57 -11.29 0.97
CA ASN A 129 -11.97 -12.02 -0.15
C ASN A 129 -11.85 -11.17 -1.44
N LEU A 130 -11.47 -9.89 -1.30
CA LEU A 130 -11.42 -8.93 -2.40
C LEU A 130 -10.06 -8.89 -3.12
N LEU A 131 -9.11 -9.72 -2.70
CA LEU A 131 -7.78 -9.84 -3.32
C LEU A 131 -7.72 -11.05 -4.26
N GLU A 132 -6.99 -10.92 -5.37
CA GLU A 132 -6.75 -12.02 -6.30
C GLU A 132 -6.05 -13.20 -5.57
N PRO A 133 -6.62 -14.42 -5.59
CA PRO A 133 -6.07 -15.57 -4.89
C PRO A 133 -4.59 -15.85 -5.19
N HIS A 134 -4.16 -15.62 -6.43
CA HIS A 134 -2.79 -15.89 -6.90
C HIS A 134 -1.82 -14.72 -6.71
N GLN A 135 -2.27 -13.58 -6.17
CA GLN A 135 -1.39 -12.47 -5.85
C GLN A 135 -0.48 -12.82 -4.67
N SER A 136 0.84 -12.84 -4.90
CA SER A 136 1.84 -13.01 -3.85
C SER A 136 2.54 -11.70 -3.45
N GLY A 137 2.63 -10.72 -4.36
CA GLY A 137 3.24 -9.43 -4.07
C GLY A 137 2.40 -8.61 -3.08
N PHE A 138 3.07 -7.95 -2.13
CA PHE A 138 2.46 -7.05 -1.14
C PHE A 138 1.32 -7.67 -0.32
N ARG A 139 1.32 -9.00 -0.14
CA ARG A 139 0.31 -9.75 0.61
C ARG A 139 0.91 -10.42 1.82
N THR A 140 0.31 -10.21 2.98
CA THR A 140 0.74 -10.85 4.25
C THR A 140 0.71 -12.36 4.11
N GLY A 141 1.79 -13.03 4.54
CA GLY A 141 1.93 -14.49 4.44
C GLY A 141 2.39 -15.01 3.08
N HIS A 142 2.67 -14.12 2.11
CA HIS A 142 3.21 -14.47 0.80
C HIS A 142 4.59 -13.87 0.56
N SER A 143 5.36 -14.46 -0.35
CA SER A 143 6.70 -14.03 -0.73
C SER A 143 6.99 -14.30 -2.21
N THR A 144 8.20 -14.01 -2.67
CA THR A 144 8.65 -14.44 -4.00
C THR A 144 8.73 -15.96 -4.12
N GLU A 145 8.96 -16.66 -3.00
CA GLU A 145 9.01 -18.12 -2.95
C GLU A 145 7.63 -18.74 -3.11
N THR A 146 6.58 -18.16 -2.51
CA THR A 146 5.21 -18.67 -2.70
C THR A 146 4.76 -18.53 -4.16
N ALA A 147 5.15 -17.44 -4.82
CA ALA A 147 4.89 -17.25 -6.25
C ALA A 147 5.65 -18.28 -7.11
N LEU A 148 6.95 -18.47 -6.84
CA LEU A 148 7.78 -19.43 -7.56
C LEU A 148 7.24 -20.85 -7.41
N LEU A 149 6.93 -21.25 -6.17
CA LEU A 149 6.39 -22.57 -5.85
C LEU A 149 5.10 -22.84 -6.64
N ALA A 150 4.16 -21.90 -6.65
CA ALA A 150 2.89 -22.03 -7.38
C ALA A 150 3.12 -22.24 -8.90
N VAL A 151 4.03 -21.47 -9.50
CA VAL A 151 4.37 -21.62 -10.93
C VAL A 151 5.05 -22.97 -11.19
N THR A 152 6.01 -23.37 -10.36
CA THR A 152 6.73 -24.64 -10.54
C THR A 152 5.82 -25.85 -10.38
N GLU A 153 4.88 -25.81 -9.44
CA GLU A 153 3.91 -26.88 -9.21
C GLU A 153 2.93 -27.01 -10.38
N ALA A 154 2.45 -25.88 -10.92
CA ALA A 154 1.60 -25.89 -12.11
C ALA A 154 2.30 -26.52 -13.32
N LEU A 155 3.58 -26.19 -13.54
CA LEU A 155 4.40 -26.76 -14.62
C LEU A 155 4.66 -28.26 -14.39
N ALA A 156 4.94 -28.67 -13.15
CA ALA A 156 5.15 -30.08 -12.82
C ALA A 156 3.89 -30.90 -13.05
N THR A 157 2.73 -30.41 -12.61
CA THR A 157 1.42 -31.06 -12.79
C THR A 157 1.03 -31.20 -14.27
N ALA A 158 1.27 -30.16 -15.08
CA ALA A 158 1.03 -30.23 -16.52
C ALA A 158 1.94 -31.29 -17.17
N ARG A 159 3.20 -31.37 -16.75
CA ARG A 159 4.16 -32.37 -17.25
C ARG A 159 3.75 -33.80 -16.90
N THR A 160 3.32 -34.06 -15.66
CA THR A 160 2.86 -35.41 -15.28
C THR A 160 1.61 -35.83 -16.02
N SER A 161 0.79 -34.86 -16.43
CA SER A 161 -0.40 -35.05 -17.27
C SER A 161 -0.09 -35.08 -18.77
N SER A 162 1.19 -35.15 -19.16
CA SER A 162 1.65 -35.16 -20.56
C SER A 162 1.17 -33.96 -21.41
N LEU A 163 0.90 -32.82 -20.75
CA LEU A 163 0.52 -31.58 -21.40
C LEU A 163 1.76 -30.74 -21.74
N SER A 164 1.68 -29.96 -22.82
CA SER A 164 2.65 -28.92 -23.12
C SER A 164 2.33 -27.65 -22.33
N SER A 165 3.36 -26.98 -21.81
CA SER A 165 3.23 -25.74 -21.02
C SER A 165 3.92 -24.58 -21.71
N VAL A 166 3.33 -23.39 -21.63
CA VAL A 166 3.93 -22.12 -22.08
C VAL A 166 3.88 -21.15 -20.91
N LEU A 167 5.03 -20.57 -20.54
CA LEU A 167 5.14 -19.55 -19.51
C LEU A 167 5.30 -18.18 -20.15
N ILE A 168 4.36 -17.27 -19.88
CA ILE A 168 4.41 -15.89 -20.33
C ILE A 168 4.77 -15.01 -19.14
N LEU A 169 5.88 -14.28 -19.24
CA LEU A 169 6.34 -13.34 -18.22
C LEU A 169 6.10 -11.91 -18.70
N LEU A 170 5.37 -11.14 -17.91
CA LEU A 170 5.02 -9.75 -18.20
C LEU A 170 5.63 -8.86 -17.12
N ASP A 171 6.22 -7.74 -17.55
CA ASP A 171 6.75 -6.71 -16.67
C ASP A 171 6.20 -5.34 -17.07
N LEU A 172 5.67 -4.61 -16.10
CA LEU A 172 5.09 -3.28 -16.32
C LEU A 172 6.15 -2.21 -16.11
N SER A 173 6.43 -1.43 -17.15
CA SER A 173 7.33 -0.28 -17.04
C SER A 173 6.73 0.81 -16.16
N ALA A 174 7.45 1.23 -15.12
CA ALA A 174 7.07 2.35 -14.26
C ALA A 174 5.63 2.19 -13.68
N ALA A 175 5.33 1.02 -13.11
CA ALA A 175 3.99 0.65 -12.69
C ALA A 175 3.33 1.67 -11.73
N PHE A 176 4.09 2.28 -10.81
CA PHE A 176 3.57 3.29 -9.88
C PHE A 176 3.32 4.64 -10.57
N ASP A 177 4.21 5.05 -11.48
CA ASP A 177 4.09 6.32 -12.22
C ASP A 177 2.96 6.30 -13.27
N THR A 178 2.54 5.11 -13.69
CA THR A 178 1.57 4.91 -14.80
C THR A 178 0.15 4.57 -14.33
N VAL A 179 -0.09 4.54 -13.01
CA VAL A 179 -1.43 4.23 -12.46
C VAL A 179 -2.45 5.30 -12.86
N ASN A 180 -3.55 4.89 -13.50
CA ASN A 180 -4.68 5.78 -13.74
C ASN A 180 -5.49 5.96 -12.44
N HIS A 181 -5.31 7.11 -11.78
CA HIS A 181 -6.00 7.39 -10.51
C HIS A 181 -7.53 7.41 -10.62
N LYS A 182 -8.12 7.78 -11.76
CA LYS A 182 -9.57 7.76 -11.92
C LYS A 182 -10.09 6.33 -11.90
N LEU A 183 -9.43 5.44 -12.65
CA LEU A 183 -9.75 4.02 -12.71
C LEU A 183 -9.54 3.36 -11.34
N LEU A 184 -8.43 3.66 -10.66
CA LEU A 184 -8.18 3.08 -9.35
C LEU A 184 -9.24 3.49 -8.32
N ILE A 185 -9.63 4.77 -8.29
CA ILE A 185 -10.68 5.24 -7.37
C ILE A 185 -12.04 4.62 -7.72
N SER A 186 -12.38 4.43 -9.00
CA SER A 186 -13.63 3.74 -9.36
C SER A 186 -13.60 2.26 -8.96
N THR A 187 -12.48 1.56 -9.19
CA THR A 187 -12.32 0.16 -8.76
C THR A 187 -12.44 0.03 -7.25
N LEU A 188 -11.81 0.92 -6.46
CA LEU A 188 -11.95 0.91 -5.00
C LEU A 188 -13.40 1.13 -4.55
N ALA A 189 -14.16 1.98 -5.25
CA ALA A 189 -15.57 2.19 -4.98
C ALA A 189 -16.42 0.94 -5.29
N GLU A 190 -16.13 0.26 -6.41
CA GLU A 190 -16.76 -1.01 -6.80
C GLU A 190 -16.45 -2.14 -5.80
N MET A 191 -15.28 -2.10 -5.16
CA MET A 191 -14.88 -3.02 -4.08
C MET A 191 -15.55 -2.72 -2.72
N GLY A 192 -16.48 -1.76 -2.65
CA GLY A 192 -17.21 -1.43 -1.42
C GLY A 192 -16.54 -0.38 -0.53
N ILE A 193 -15.52 0.34 -1.02
CA ILE A 193 -14.90 1.44 -0.25
C ILE A 193 -15.62 2.74 -0.57
N SER A 194 -16.14 3.42 0.45
CA SER A 194 -16.98 4.61 0.27
C SER A 194 -16.71 5.69 1.33
N GLY A 195 -17.51 6.77 1.33
CA GLY A 195 -17.52 7.78 2.38
C GLY A 195 -16.16 8.47 2.62
N THR A 196 -15.82 8.64 3.90
CA THR A 196 -14.55 9.29 4.30
C THR A 196 -13.35 8.43 3.99
N ALA A 197 -13.48 7.10 4.00
CA ALA A 197 -12.40 6.19 3.61
C ALA A 197 -12.00 6.37 2.14
N LEU A 198 -12.97 6.40 1.22
CA LEU A 198 -12.70 6.67 -0.20
C LEU A 198 -12.20 8.11 -0.42
N SER A 199 -12.76 9.09 0.31
CA SER A 199 -12.26 10.47 0.27
C SER A 199 -10.80 10.55 0.69
N TRP A 200 -10.40 9.80 1.72
CA TRP A 200 -9.03 9.77 2.21
C TRP A 200 -8.10 9.20 1.14
N LEU A 201 -8.45 8.08 0.51
CA LEU A 201 -7.63 7.47 -0.56
C LEU A 201 -7.51 8.39 -1.79
N ARG A 202 -8.60 9.08 -2.13
CA ARG A 202 -8.63 10.06 -3.22
C ARG A 202 -7.78 11.30 -2.95
N ARG A 203 -7.79 11.81 -1.71
CA ARG A 203 -7.13 13.08 -1.33
C ARG A 203 -5.75 12.89 -0.68
N GLY A 204 -5.47 11.69 -0.18
CA GLY A 204 -4.21 11.29 0.45
C GLY A 204 -3.11 11.02 -0.56
N TYR A 205 -3.49 10.74 -1.81
CA TYR A 205 -2.62 10.50 -2.96
C TYR A 205 -1.68 9.31 -2.79
N LEU A 206 -2.09 8.18 -3.37
CA LEU A 206 -1.50 7.50 -4.53
C LEU A 206 -0.29 8.09 -5.30
N LEU A 207 0.47 9.05 -4.76
CA LEU A 207 1.65 9.61 -5.41
C LEU A 207 2.83 9.54 -4.43
N VAL A 208 3.42 8.36 -4.40
CA VAL A 208 4.81 8.09 -4.04
C VAL A 208 5.35 7.10 -5.05
#